data_AF-A0A0T5PFM9-F1
#
_entry.id   AF-A0A0T5PFM9-F1
#
_cell.length_a   1.000
_cell.length_b   1.000
_cell.length_c   1.000
_cell.angle_alpha   90.00
_cell.angle_beta   90.00
_cell.angle_gamma   90.00
#
_symmetry.space_group_name_H-M   'P 1'
#
loop_
_entity.id
_entity.type
_entity.pdbx_description
1 polymer ?
#
loop_
_entity_poly.entity_id
_entity_poly.type
_entity_poly.pdbx_seq_one_letter_code
_entity_poly.pdbx_strand_id
1 'polypeptide(L)'
;MDNRASFTPQVGAPIERPLTTGAPEIYDVSFRSLTLSEYGTFKAWFKTELGLGVKPFIFRDPLTQEPGWYKIMKGDPPFQVRALGGQYVSLQAKMMLLPAAPWFASYIPKNSCRAPYFVADYANSIYGIDGKTVPASALLTISGTYWVQRTTTTAITEAQEALVATDIPASAPGTTTEILGFAT
;
A
#
# COMPACT_ATOMS: atom_id res chain seq x y z
N MET A 1 51.65 2.00 48.29
CA MET A 1 51.09 2.95 47.32
C MET A 1 50.32 2.14 46.28
N ASP A 2 49.01 2.31 46.20
CA ASP A 2 48.15 1.57 45.27
C ASP A 2 48.17 2.26 43.90
N ASN A 3 48.55 1.52 42.85
CA ASN A 3 48.94 2.06 41.54
C ASN A 3 47.94 1.62 40.45
N ARG A 4 46.65 1.58 40.78
CA ARG A 4 45.59 1.20 39.84
C ARG A 4 45.26 2.40 38.95
N ALA A 5 45.74 2.36 37.69
CA ALA A 5 45.36 3.31 36.68
C ALA A 5 43.85 3.16 36.36
N SER A 6 43.05 4.19 36.61
CA SER A 6 41.65 4.22 36.17
C SER A 6 41.58 4.68 34.72
N PHE A 7 41.01 3.83 33.86
CA PHE A 7 40.72 4.16 32.48
C PHE A 7 39.38 4.89 32.40
N THR A 8 39.41 6.16 31.98
CA THR A 8 38.21 6.94 31.68
C THR A 8 38.08 7.01 30.15
N PRO A 9 37.27 6.14 29.51
CA PRO A 9 37.13 6.19 28.07
C PRO A 9 36.57 7.56 27.67
N GLN A 10 37.25 8.23 26.73
CA GLN A 10 36.62 9.34 26.01
C GLN A 10 35.47 8.75 25.19
N VAL A 11 34.24 8.93 25.68
CA VAL A 11 33.04 8.64 24.90
C VAL A 11 32.94 9.72 23.84
N GLY A 12 33.19 9.35 22.59
CA GLY A 12 32.97 10.25 21.44
C GLY A 12 31.50 10.64 21.33
N ALA A 13 31.21 11.67 20.52
CA ALA A 13 29.84 12.07 20.27
C ALA A 13 28.99 10.88 19.77
N PRO A 14 27.71 10.77 20.17
CA PRO A 14 26.82 9.75 19.64
C PRO A 14 26.83 9.76 18.11
N ILE A 15 27.11 8.61 17.52
CA ILE A 15 27.01 8.43 16.07
C ILE A 15 25.53 8.19 15.77
N GLU A 16 24.85 9.22 15.28
CA GLU A 16 23.49 9.10 14.76
C GLU A 16 23.58 8.72 13.27
N ARG A 17 23.29 7.46 12.94
CA ARG A 17 23.10 7.04 11.55
C ARG A 17 21.61 6.88 11.29
N PRO A 18 21.02 7.65 10.37
CA PRO A 18 19.69 7.35 9.86
C PRO A 18 19.66 5.90 9.37
N LEU A 19 18.72 5.11 9.89
CA LEU A 19 18.53 3.71 9.48
C LEU A 19 17.93 3.58 8.08
N THR A 20 17.42 4.69 7.53
CA THR A 20 16.80 4.78 6.21
C THR A 20 17.47 5.87 5.38
N THR A 21 17.54 5.66 4.08
CA THR A 21 18.07 6.63 3.11
C THR A 21 17.08 7.75 2.80
N GLY A 22 15.78 7.52 2.99
CA GLY A 22 14.73 8.53 2.86
C GLY A 22 14.40 9.19 4.19
N ALA A 23 14.15 10.50 4.16
CA ALA A 23 13.61 11.23 5.30
C ALA A 23 12.15 10.79 5.55
N PRO A 24 11.74 10.56 6.81
CA PRO A 24 10.35 10.26 7.11
C PRO A 24 9.50 11.52 6.89
N GLU A 25 8.57 11.46 5.94
CA GLU A 25 7.58 12.52 5.74
C GLU A 25 6.30 12.18 6.51
N ILE A 26 5.82 13.14 7.29
CA ILE A 26 4.61 13.01 8.10
C ILE A 26 3.59 14.04 7.64
N TYR A 27 2.39 13.58 7.33
CA TYR A 27 1.28 14.40 6.87
C TYR A 27 0.15 14.39 7.89
N ASP A 28 -0.43 15.55 8.13
CA ASP A 28 -1.73 15.69 8.79
C ASP A 28 -2.83 15.56 7.72
N VAL A 29 -3.47 14.39 7.65
CA VAL A 29 -4.47 14.07 6.63
C VAL A 29 -5.86 14.30 7.20
N SER A 30 -6.63 15.18 6.53
CA SER A 30 -8.06 15.35 6.76
C SER A 30 -8.84 14.67 5.65
N PHE A 31 -9.65 13.68 6.00
CA PHE A 31 -10.51 13.00 5.04
C PHE A 31 -11.73 13.85 4.73
N ARG A 32 -12.34 13.61 3.55
CA ARG A 32 -13.68 14.14 3.24
C ARG A 32 -14.67 13.71 4.32
N SER A 33 -15.77 14.46 4.46
CA SER A 33 -16.85 14.09 5.37
C SER A 33 -17.33 12.68 5.08
N LEU A 34 -17.37 11.86 6.12
CA LEU A 34 -17.81 10.46 6.05
C LEU A 34 -19.21 10.34 6.65
N THR A 35 -20.04 9.48 6.08
CA THR A 35 -21.24 8.98 6.75
C THR A 35 -20.85 8.10 7.94
N LEU A 36 -21.79 7.88 8.88
CA LEU A 36 -21.56 6.94 9.99
C LEU A 36 -21.22 5.52 9.51
N SER A 37 -21.78 5.09 8.38
CA SER A 37 -21.51 3.78 7.78
C SER A 37 -20.08 3.69 7.22
N GLU A 38 -19.63 4.71 6.49
CA GLU A 38 -18.25 4.80 6.00
C GLU A 38 -17.25 4.89 7.16
N TYR A 39 -17.57 5.63 8.22
CA TYR A 39 -16.75 5.66 9.43
C TYR A 39 -16.68 4.29 10.12
N GLY A 40 -17.79 3.55 10.17
CA GLY A 40 -17.80 2.16 10.63
C GLY A 40 -16.88 1.25 9.81
N THR A 41 -16.90 1.41 8.48
CA THR A 41 -16.02 0.69 7.55
C THR A 41 -14.55 1.03 7.80
N PHE A 42 -14.23 2.32 7.97
CA PHE A 42 -12.87 2.75 8.33
C PHE A 42 -12.40 2.13 9.65
N LYS A 43 -13.23 2.13 10.69
CA LYS A 43 -12.87 1.51 11.99
C LYS A 43 -12.63 0.01 11.86
N ALA A 44 -13.45 -0.69 11.09
CA ALA A 44 -13.28 -2.12 10.85
C ALA A 44 -11.95 -2.39 10.15
N TRP A 45 -11.67 -1.68 9.05
CA TRP A 45 -10.42 -1.75 8.31
C TRP A 45 -9.19 -1.43 9.18
N PHE A 46 -9.24 -0.35 9.97
CA PHE A 46 -8.15 0.03 10.87
C PHE A 46 -7.84 -1.07 11.91
N LYS A 47 -8.88 -1.72 12.44
CA LYS A 47 -8.72 -2.77 13.46
C LYS A 47 -8.25 -4.10 12.85
N THR A 48 -8.85 -4.52 11.74
CA THR A 48 -8.69 -5.87 11.19
C THR A 48 -7.51 -5.94 10.22
N GLU A 49 -7.51 -5.10 9.20
CA GLU A 49 -6.51 -5.13 8.14
C GLU A 49 -5.20 -4.49 8.60
N LEU A 50 -5.27 -3.28 9.17
CA LEU A 50 -4.07 -2.55 9.60
C LEU A 50 -3.50 -3.01 10.95
N GLY A 51 -4.22 -3.89 11.67
CA GLY A 51 -3.81 -4.33 13.00
C GLY A 51 -3.59 -3.15 13.95
N LEU A 52 -4.55 -2.22 14.01
CA LEU A 52 -4.48 -0.97 14.79
C LEU A 52 -3.34 -0.04 14.34
N GLY A 53 -3.15 0.09 13.02
CA GLY A 53 -2.15 0.98 12.43
C GLY A 53 -0.71 0.44 12.48
N VAL A 54 -0.52 -0.86 12.74
CA VAL A 54 0.80 -1.50 12.73
C VAL A 54 1.27 -1.78 11.31
N LYS A 55 0.37 -2.27 10.45
CA LYS A 55 0.69 -2.63 9.06
C LYS A 55 0.62 -1.40 8.15
N PRO A 56 1.48 -1.34 7.12
CA PRO A 56 1.38 -0.31 6.08
C PRO A 56 0.19 -0.56 5.17
N PHE A 57 -0.23 0.49 4.47
CA PHE A 57 -1.25 0.44 3.42
C PHE A 57 -0.89 1.38 2.28
N ILE A 58 -1.54 1.19 1.15
CA ILE A 58 -1.37 2.05 -0.02
C ILE A 58 -2.24 3.29 0.14
N PHE A 59 -1.61 4.45 -0.05
CA PHE A 59 -2.31 5.73 -0.15
C PHE A 59 -1.62 6.59 -1.20
N ARG A 60 -2.36 7.53 -1.79
CA ARG A 60 -1.77 8.51 -2.72
C ARG A 60 -1.36 9.76 -1.97
N ASP A 61 -0.18 10.25 -2.28
CA ASP A 61 0.27 11.54 -1.81
C ASP A 61 -0.75 12.63 -2.21
N PRO A 62 -1.23 13.47 -1.28
CA PRO A 62 -2.24 14.48 -1.60
C PRO A 62 -1.72 15.56 -2.57
N LEU A 63 -0.41 15.81 -2.62
CA LEU A 63 0.25 16.81 -3.45
C LEU A 63 0.67 16.21 -4.81
N THR A 64 1.44 15.11 -4.80
CA THR A 64 1.98 14.52 -6.04
C THR A 64 1.04 13.50 -6.69
N GLN A 65 0.03 13.04 -5.96
CA GLN A 65 -0.86 11.95 -6.36
C GLN A 65 -0.14 10.61 -6.59
N GLU A 66 1.11 10.46 -6.19
CA GLU A 66 1.87 9.22 -6.35
C GLU A 66 1.49 8.19 -5.29
N PRO A 67 1.31 6.90 -5.63
CA PRO A 67 1.06 5.86 -4.63
C PRO A 67 2.31 5.59 -3.80
N GLY A 68 2.15 5.62 -2.48
CA GLY A 68 3.19 5.28 -1.52
C GLY A 68 2.70 4.28 -0.49
N TRP A 69 3.66 3.68 0.23
CA TRP A 69 3.34 2.96 1.45
C TRP A 69 3.19 3.95 2.60
N TYR A 70 2.02 3.97 3.22
CA TYR A 70 1.74 4.81 4.37
C TYR A 70 1.44 3.98 5.60
N LYS A 71 1.67 4.60 6.76
CA LYS A 71 1.27 4.07 8.05
C LYS A 71 0.58 5.16 8.86
N ILE A 72 -0.53 4.80 9.52
CA ILE A 72 -1.14 5.71 10.50
C ILE A 72 -0.20 5.77 11.70
N MET A 73 0.23 6.97 12.04
CA MET A 73 1.12 7.20 13.17
C MET A 73 0.41 6.88 14.47
N LYS A 74 1.13 6.22 15.38
CA LYS A 74 0.62 6.00 16.73
C LYS A 74 0.53 7.34 17.44
N GLY A 75 -0.64 7.61 17.99
CA GLY A 75 -0.94 8.73 18.88
C GLY A 75 -2.04 8.31 19.85
N ASP A 76 -2.34 9.17 20.82
CA ASP A 76 -3.46 8.98 21.74
C ASP A 76 -4.47 10.14 21.56
N PRO A 77 -5.55 9.96 20.76
CA PRO A 77 -5.92 8.79 19.96
C PRO A 77 -5.17 8.70 18.60
N PRO A 78 -5.14 7.52 17.94
CA PRO A 78 -4.44 7.33 16.65
C PRO A 78 -5.06 8.11 15.47
N PHE A 79 -6.32 8.53 15.63
CA PHE A 79 -7.02 9.43 14.72
C PHE A 79 -8.06 10.23 15.51
N GLN A 80 -8.40 11.41 15.04
CA GLN A 80 -9.39 12.30 15.64
C GLN A 80 -10.68 12.27 14.82
N VAL A 81 -11.81 12.31 15.51
CA VAL A 81 -13.14 12.29 14.88
C VAL A 81 -13.99 13.39 15.49
N ARG A 82 -14.65 14.16 14.62
CA ARG A 82 -15.59 15.21 15.05
C ARG A 82 -16.93 15.00 14.35
N ALA A 83 -18.01 15.10 15.11
CA ALA A 83 -19.36 15.09 14.54
C ALA A 83 -19.62 16.41 13.79
N LEU A 84 -20.15 16.31 12.57
CA LEU A 84 -20.56 17.46 11.76
C LEU A 84 -22.09 17.70 11.79
N GLY A 85 -22.83 16.80 12.43
CA GLY A 85 -24.31 16.76 12.39
C GLY A 85 -24.82 15.86 11.26
N GLY A 86 -26.12 15.54 11.27
CA GLY A 86 -26.79 14.86 10.15
C GLY A 86 -26.18 13.52 9.69
N GLN A 87 -25.70 12.68 10.62
CA GLN A 87 -25.00 11.41 10.36
C GLN A 87 -23.64 11.53 9.66
N TYR A 88 -23.03 12.72 9.66
CA TYR A 88 -21.70 12.94 9.12
C TYR A 88 -20.65 13.16 10.20
N VAL A 89 -19.43 12.72 9.92
CA VAL A 89 -18.24 12.92 10.75
C VAL A 89 -17.08 13.39 9.89
N SER A 90 -16.19 14.21 10.46
CA SER A 90 -14.86 14.46 9.90
C SER A 90 -13.85 13.58 10.61
N LEU A 91 -12.94 12.97 9.83
CA LEU A 91 -11.86 12.12 10.32
C LEU A 91 -10.52 12.78 9.99
N GLN A 92 -9.62 12.81 10.96
CA GLN A 92 -8.26 13.31 10.80
C GLN A 92 -7.27 12.29 11.35
N ALA A 93 -6.17 12.07 10.64
CA ALA A 93 -5.11 11.17 11.07
C ALA A 93 -3.74 11.71 10.67
N LYS A 94 -2.73 11.44 11.51
CA LYS A 94 -1.33 11.61 11.13
C LYS A 94 -0.87 10.38 10.38
N MET A 95 -0.32 10.57 9.19
CA MET A 95 0.16 9.49 8.34
C MET A 95 1.64 9.70 8.03
N MET A 96 2.44 8.64 8.11
CA MET A 96 3.85 8.66 7.71
C MET A 96 4.00 7.94 6.38
N LEU A 97 4.66 8.60 5.42
CA LEU A 97 5.13 7.98 4.19
C LEU A 97 6.38 7.15 4.51
N LEU A 98 6.36 5.89 4.08
CA LEU A 98 7.50 5.00 4.18
C LEU A 98 8.43 5.21 2.96
N PRO A 99 9.75 5.14 3.14
CA PRO A 99 10.73 5.53 2.12
C PRO A 99 10.79 4.59 0.90
N ALA A 100 10.06 3.48 0.90
CA ALA A 100 10.01 2.55 -0.22
C ALA A 100 8.74 2.77 -1.04
N ALA A 101 8.88 2.93 -2.35
CA ALA A 101 7.74 2.87 -3.26
C ALA A 101 7.30 1.40 -3.44
N PRO A 102 5.99 1.11 -3.54
CA PRO A 102 5.52 -0.20 -3.94
C PRO A 102 5.99 -0.47 -5.38
N TRP A 103 6.55 -1.66 -5.63
CA TRP A 103 7.00 -2.03 -6.99
C TRP A 103 5.85 -2.00 -8.00
N PHE A 104 4.61 -2.18 -7.54
CA PHE A 104 3.40 -2.12 -8.35
C PHE A 104 2.77 -0.71 -8.44
N ALA A 105 3.46 0.35 -7.99
CA ALA A 105 2.92 1.71 -7.95
C ALA A 105 2.32 2.16 -9.29
N SER A 106 3.00 1.85 -10.39
CA SER A 106 2.59 2.20 -11.75
C SER A 106 1.29 1.51 -12.20
N TYR A 107 0.95 0.36 -11.62
CA TYR A 107 -0.24 -0.41 -11.95
C TYR A 107 -1.47 -0.01 -11.13
N ILE A 108 -1.33 0.92 -10.18
CA ILE A 108 -2.47 1.44 -9.42
C ILE A 108 -3.20 2.48 -10.29
N PRO A 109 -4.50 2.29 -10.58
CA PRO A 109 -5.27 3.25 -11.38
C PRO A 109 -5.25 4.65 -10.79
N LYS A 110 -5.21 5.67 -11.66
CA LYS A 110 -5.27 7.08 -11.25
C LYS A 110 -6.52 7.31 -10.38
N ASN A 111 -6.39 8.17 -9.37
CA ASN A 111 -7.47 8.49 -8.41
C ASN A 111 -7.98 7.31 -7.56
N SER A 112 -7.25 6.18 -7.54
CA SER A 112 -7.55 5.03 -6.69
C SER A 112 -6.37 4.71 -5.76
N CYS A 113 -6.66 4.19 -4.58
CA CYS A 113 -5.66 3.63 -3.66
C CYS A 113 -5.77 2.08 -3.57
N ARG A 114 -6.42 1.45 -4.55
CA ARG A 114 -6.61 0.00 -4.60
C ARG A 114 -5.37 -0.66 -5.18
N ALA A 115 -4.65 -1.39 -4.34
CA ALA A 115 -3.53 -2.22 -4.79
C ALA A 115 -4.04 -3.37 -5.69
N PRO A 116 -3.35 -3.70 -6.78
CA PRO A 116 -3.64 -4.92 -7.52
C PRO A 116 -3.35 -6.13 -6.62
N TYR A 117 -4.29 -7.09 -6.62
CA TYR A 117 -4.06 -8.40 -6.02
C TYR A 117 -3.08 -9.22 -6.87
N PHE A 118 -3.18 -9.13 -8.20
CA PHE A 118 -2.18 -9.69 -9.09
C PHE A 118 -1.86 -8.74 -10.25
N VAL A 119 -0.63 -8.86 -10.76
CA VAL A 119 -0.11 -8.14 -11.92
C VAL A 119 0.53 -9.17 -12.84
N ALA A 120 0.13 -9.17 -14.11
CA ALA A 120 0.77 -9.92 -15.17
C ALA A 120 1.09 -8.99 -16.34
N ASP A 121 2.26 -8.36 -16.29
CA ASP A 121 2.78 -7.50 -17.36
C ASP A 121 3.74 -8.31 -18.23
N TYR A 122 3.20 -8.85 -19.32
CA TYR A 122 3.94 -9.68 -20.25
C TYR A 122 4.92 -8.87 -21.10
N ALA A 123 4.63 -7.58 -21.34
CA ALA A 123 5.50 -6.71 -22.14
C ALA A 123 6.84 -6.46 -21.44
N ASN A 124 6.81 -6.29 -20.11
CA ASN A 124 8.01 -6.06 -19.31
C ASN A 124 8.50 -7.30 -18.54
N SER A 125 7.81 -8.44 -18.67
CA SER A 125 8.07 -9.67 -17.90
C SER A 125 8.03 -9.45 -16.37
N ILE A 126 7.06 -8.66 -15.91
CA ILE A 126 6.85 -8.35 -14.50
C ILE A 126 5.58 -9.05 -14.02
N TYR A 127 5.71 -9.85 -12.96
CA TYR A 127 4.61 -10.64 -12.43
C TYR A 127 4.56 -10.53 -10.90
N GLY A 128 3.35 -10.44 -10.36
CA GLY A 128 3.17 -10.40 -8.92
C GLY A 128 1.81 -10.91 -8.47
N ILE A 129 1.77 -11.45 -7.26
CA ILE A 129 0.58 -11.94 -6.57
C ILE A 129 0.68 -11.51 -5.12
N ASP A 130 -0.41 -10.98 -4.56
CA ASP A 130 -0.54 -10.53 -3.18
C ASP A 130 0.60 -9.59 -2.74
N GLY A 131 0.88 -8.59 -3.59
CA GLY A 131 1.91 -7.58 -3.36
C GLY A 131 3.35 -8.07 -3.46
N LYS A 132 3.61 -9.33 -3.82
CA LYS A 132 4.96 -9.90 -3.99
C LYS A 132 5.23 -10.18 -5.46
N THR A 133 6.48 -10.01 -5.88
CA THR A 133 6.92 -10.47 -7.20
C THR A 133 7.03 -11.99 -7.23
N VAL A 134 6.62 -12.61 -8.33
CA VAL A 134 6.59 -14.07 -8.50
C VAL A 134 7.10 -14.45 -9.90
N PRO A 135 7.51 -15.71 -10.15
CA PRO A 135 7.74 -16.19 -11.51
C PRO A 135 6.42 -16.31 -12.29
N ALA A 136 6.47 -16.20 -13.63
CA ALA A 136 5.29 -16.30 -14.50
C ALA A 136 4.48 -17.60 -14.30
N SER A 137 5.15 -18.70 -13.97
CA SER A 137 4.50 -19.99 -13.70
C SER A 137 3.54 -19.95 -12.49
N ALA A 138 3.73 -19.01 -11.56
CA ALA A 138 2.85 -18.84 -10.41
C ALA A 138 1.50 -18.21 -10.77
N LEU A 139 1.38 -17.49 -11.89
CA LEU A 139 0.11 -16.90 -12.33
C LEU A 139 -0.99 -17.94 -12.55
N LEU A 140 -0.59 -19.16 -12.90
CA LEU A 140 -1.50 -20.28 -13.13
C LEU A 140 -2.27 -20.70 -11.87
N THR A 141 -1.88 -20.23 -10.68
CA THR A 141 -2.58 -20.54 -9.42
C THR A 141 -3.67 -19.53 -9.07
N ILE A 142 -3.82 -18.44 -9.83
CA ILE A 142 -4.81 -17.40 -9.55
C ILE A 142 -6.21 -17.98 -9.79
N SER A 143 -7.08 -17.88 -8.79
CA SER A 143 -8.47 -18.30 -8.88
C SER A 143 -9.34 -17.52 -7.90
N GLY A 144 -10.58 -17.20 -8.28
CA GLY A 144 -11.49 -16.40 -7.48
C GLY A 144 -12.18 -15.32 -8.31
N THR A 145 -12.96 -14.46 -7.66
CA THR A 145 -13.66 -13.37 -8.33
C THR A 145 -12.91 -12.06 -8.16
N TYR A 146 -12.53 -11.45 -9.27
CA TYR A 146 -11.73 -10.23 -9.30
C TYR A 146 -12.34 -9.20 -10.24
N TRP A 147 -12.08 -7.92 -9.97
CA TRP A 147 -12.19 -6.91 -11.01
C TRP A 147 -10.93 -6.99 -11.85
N VAL A 148 -11.05 -7.41 -13.10
CA VAL A 148 -9.92 -7.67 -14.00
C VAL A 148 -9.85 -6.56 -15.03
N GLN A 149 -8.66 -5.98 -15.16
CA GLN A 149 -8.31 -5.07 -16.25
C GLN A 149 -7.37 -5.82 -17.20
N ARG A 150 -7.75 -5.88 -18.48
CA ARG A 150 -6.93 -6.47 -19.54
C ARG A 150 -6.51 -5.36 -20.49
N THR A 151 -5.21 -5.23 -20.68
CA THR A 151 -4.60 -4.28 -21.61
C THR A 151 -4.07 -5.08 -22.80
N THR A 152 -4.50 -4.68 -23.99
CA THR A 152 -3.98 -5.17 -25.27
C THR A 152 -3.16 -4.08 -25.94
N THR A 153 -2.53 -4.39 -27.06
CA THR A 153 -1.80 -3.40 -27.86
C THR A 153 -2.66 -2.22 -28.34
N THR A 154 -3.99 -2.33 -28.35
CA THR A 154 -4.90 -1.29 -28.90
C THR A 154 -5.99 -0.82 -27.95
N ALA A 155 -6.27 -1.55 -26.85
CA ALA A 155 -7.40 -1.25 -25.97
C ALA A 155 -7.18 -1.73 -24.54
N ILE A 156 -7.89 -1.09 -23.61
CA ILE A 156 -8.04 -1.52 -22.22
C ILE A 156 -9.51 -1.91 -22.00
N THR A 157 -9.73 -3.07 -21.39
CA THR A 157 -11.06 -3.55 -21.01
C THR A 157 -11.10 -3.89 -19.52
N GLU A 158 -12.21 -3.59 -18.85
CA GLU A 158 -12.40 -3.88 -17.43
C GLU A 158 -13.72 -4.60 -17.19
N ALA A 159 -13.69 -5.67 -16.41
CA ALA A 159 -14.88 -6.41 -16.02
C ALA A 159 -14.67 -7.16 -14.70
N GLN A 160 -15.76 -7.47 -14.01
CA GLN A 160 -15.72 -8.49 -12.95
C GLN A 160 -15.67 -9.87 -13.62
N GLU A 161 -14.63 -10.65 -13.32
CA GLU A 161 -14.42 -11.98 -13.86
C GLU A 161 -14.29 -13.01 -12.72
N ALA A 162 -14.87 -14.19 -12.91
CA ALA A 162 -14.61 -15.35 -12.07
C ALA A 162 -13.50 -16.16 -12.74
N LEU A 163 -12.27 -16.03 -12.22
CA LEU A 163 -11.10 -16.70 -12.73
C LEU A 163 -10.93 -18.08 -12.09
N VAL A 164 -10.54 -19.07 -12.87
CA VAL A 164 -10.02 -20.35 -12.41
C VAL A 164 -8.51 -20.42 -12.64
N ALA A 165 -7.87 -21.38 -11.98
CA ALA A 165 -6.45 -21.68 -12.22
C ALA A 165 -6.22 -21.85 -13.73
N THR A 166 -5.11 -21.33 -14.23
CA THR A 166 -4.71 -21.26 -15.64
C THR A 166 -5.35 -20.18 -16.52
N ASP A 167 -6.39 -19.47 -16.06
CA ASP A 167 -7.00 -18.37 -16.84
C ASP A 167 -6.04 -17.19 -17.05
N ILE A 168 -5.06 -17.05 -16.16
CA ILE A 168 -3.92 -16.14 -16.32
C ILE A 168 -2.70 -17.00 -16.71
N PRO A 169 -2.42 -17.18 -18.01
CA PRO A 169 -1.34 -18.04 -18.47
C PRO A 169 0.05 -17.47 -18.14
N ALA A 170 1.08 -18.32 -18.16
CA ALA A 170 2.46 -17.87 -17.94
C ALA A 170 3.04 -17.06 -19.13
N SER A 171 2.36 -17.08 -20.28
CA SER A 171 2.74 -16.35 -21.50
C SER A 171 1.58 -15.52 -22.01
N ALA A 172 1.88 -14.38 -22.65
CA ALA A 172 0.88 -13.46 -23.19
C ALA A 172 -0.19 -14.18 -24.05
N PRO A 173 -1.48 -14.09 -23.70
CA PRO A 173 -2.54 -14.61 -24.54
C PRO A 173 -2.82 -13.64 -25.69
N GLY A 174 -2.53 -14.06 -26.92
CA GLY A 174 -2.83 -13.26 -28.13
C GLY A 174 -2.11 -11.90 -28.11
N THR A 175 -2.89 -10.81 -28.16
CA THR A 175 -2.38 -9.43 -28.17
C THR A 175 -2.37 -8.77 -26.79
N THR A 176 -2.66 -9.51 -25.73
CA THR A 176 -2.67 -8.99 -24.36
C THR A 176 -1.24 -8.68 -23.91
N THR A 177 -1.01 -7.45 -23.48
CA THR A 177 0.28 -6.99 -22.97
C THR A 177 0.31 -6.99 -21.44
N GLU A 178 -0.84 -6.78 -20.80
CA GLU A 178 -0.95 -6.72 -19.34
C GLU A 178 -2.32 -7.21 -18.86
N ILE A 179 -2.35 -7.89 -17.71
CA ILE A 179 -3.57 -8.21 -16.97
C ILE A 179 -3.37 -7.84 -15.50
N LEU A 180 -4.27 -7.04 -14.97
CA LEU A 180 -4.32 -6.66 -13.56
C LEU A 180 -5.59 -7.22 -12.94
N GLY A 181 -5.50 -7.70 -11.71
CA GLY A 181 -6.67 -8.14 -10.96
C GLY A 181 -6.74 -7.46 -9.61
N PHE A 182 -7.93 -7.01 -9.23
CA PHE A 182 -8.17 -6.35 -7.96
C PHE A 182 -9.22 -7.12 -7.15
N ALA A 183 -8.95 -7.32 -5.85
CA ALA A 183 -9.85 -8.02 -4.93
C ALA A 183 -11.19 -7.28 -4.80
N THR A 184 -12.30 -7.99 -5.00
CA THR A 184 -13.67 -7.44 -4.98
C THR A 184 -14.20 -7.18 -3.58
#